data_AF-A0A2M7A3U5-F1
#
_entry.id   AF-A0A2M7A3U5-F1
#
_cell.length_a   1.000
_cell.length_b   1.000
_cell.length_c   1.000
_cell.angle_alpha   90.00
_cell.angle_beta   90.00
_cell.angle_gamma   90.00
#
_symmetry.space_group_name_H-M   'P 1'
#
loop_
_entity.id
_entity.type
_entity.pdbx_description
1 polymer ?
#
loop_
_entity_poly.entity_id
_entity_poly.type
_entity_poly.pdbx_seq_one_letter_code
_entity_poly.pdbx_strand_id
1 'polypeptide(L)'
;MPEKILTKHFDVPGFRELGVYRQHGGYAAVEKALGMEPAAIQDEIKRANLVGLGGAGFPAGVKWGFVPQNTPKPKYLVVNGDEGEPATFKDRYLLEYAPHQLIEGMIICSYVVGIHKAYVYVRGEYVKQINILRHAVEEAKAENLLGENILGSGFHLDVVVHQGAGAYICGEETGLIESLEGKKGWPRIKPPFFPAAIGLFQCPTVINNVETLSHVPHIVNNGAEWFASLGTEKNGGTRVFAVSGHVRKPGIYELPIGTPLREIIYEHAGGVRDDRPVKAVIPGGSSSPVLTADQLDTNMDFISLRNAGTMGGSGGVVVMDDTTCMVDICA
;
A
#
# COMPACT_ATOMS: atom_id res chain seq x y z
N MET A 1 4.71 -20.01 -11.78
CA MET A 1 3.94 -18.83 -11.34
C MET A 1 4.69 -18.21 -10.18
N PRO A 2 4.87 -16.88 -10.15
CA PRO A 2 5.51 -16.22 -9.03
C PRO A 2 4.75 -16.46 -7.73
N GLU A 3 5.46 -16.42 -6.61
CA GLU A 3 4.88 -16.57 -5.28
C GLU A 3 3.96 -15.36 -4.98
N LYS A 4 2.69 -15.63 -4.72
CA LYS A 4 1.74 -14.63 -4.23
C LYS A 4 1.88 -14.51 -2.73
N ILE A 5 2.01 -13.28 -2.22
CA ILE A 5 2.09 -12.96 -0.80
C ILE A 5 0.76 -12.36 -0.35
N LEU A 6 0.41 -11.18 -0.85
CA LEU A 6 -0.74 -10.41 -0.40
C LEU A 6 -2.07 -10.98 -0.90
N THR A 7 -2.06 -11.56 -2.10
CA THR A 7 -3.25 -12.04 -2.81
C THR A 7 -3.42 -13.56 -2.75
N LYS A 8 -2.51 -14.25 -2.03
CA LYS A 8 -2.42 -15.72 -1.95
C LYS A 8 -3.76 -16.39 -1.62
N HIS A 9 -4.54 -15.78 -0.75
CA HIS A 9 -5.77 -16.35 -0.20
C HIS A 9 -7.04 -15.61 -0.64
N PHE A 10 -6.98 -14.77 -1.67
CA PHE A 10 -8.18 -14.06 -2.15
C PHE A 10 -9.27 -15.02 -2.66
N ASP A 11 -8.90 -16.19 -3.15
CA ASP A 11 -9.84 -17.23 -3.60
C ASP A 11 -10.40 -18.08 -2.45
N VAL A 12 -9.92 -17.90 -1.21
CA VAL A 12 -10.43 -18.63 -0.04
C VAL A 12 -11.73 -17.98 0.45
N PRO A 13 -12.87 -18.71 0.47
CA PRO A 13 -14.14 -18.15 0.92
C PRO A 13 -14.07 -17.63 2.35
N GLY A 14 -14.47 -16.37 2.54
CA GLY A 14 -14.49 -15.75 3.86
C GLY A 14 -13.12 -15.39 4.43
N PHE A 15 -12.04 -15.38 3.63
CA PHE A 15 -10.69 -15.03 4.10
C PHE A 15 -10.60 -13.68 4.83
N ARG A 16 -11.50 -12.75 4.53
CA ARG A 16 -11.60 -11.46 5.21
C ARG A 16 -12.12 -11.52 6.64
N GLU A 17 -12.73 -12.61 7.06
CA GLU A 17 -13.29 -12.79 8.40
C GLU A 17 -12.19 -13.34 9.33
N LEU A 18 -12.12 -12.82 10.56
CA LEU A 18 -11.02 -13.10 11.48
C LEU A 18 -10.74 -14.60 11.68
N GLY A 19 -11.80 -15.42 11.83
CA GLY A 19 -11.67 -16.85 12.07
C GLY A 19 -10.96 -17.60 10.92
N VAL A 20 -11.33 -17.30 9.67
CA VAL A 20 -10.71 -17.93 8.49
C VAL A 20 -9.29 -17.40 8.29
N TYR A 21 -9.08 -16.11 8.52
CA TYR A 21 -7.76 -15.49 8.43
C TYR A 21 -6.75 -16.15 9.41
N ARG A 22 -7.14 -16.38 10.66
CA ARG A 22 -6.30 -17.07 11.67
C ARG A 22 -5.98 -18.52 11.29
N GLN A 23 -6.91 -19.25 10.67
CA GLN A 23 -6.65 -20.62 10.20
C GLN A 23 -5.53 -20.69 9.16
N HIS A 24 -5.24 -19.58 8.49
CA HIS A 24 -4.17 -19.46 7.49
C HIS A 24 -2.92 -18.75 8.05
N GLY A 25 -2.77 -18.69 9.37
CA GLY A 25 -1.59 -18.11 10.04
C GLY A 25 -1.71 -16.62 10.35
N GLY A 26 -2.89 -16.02 10.19
CA GLY A 26 -3.16 -14.64 10.58
C GLY A 26 -2.85 -14.37 12.05
N TYR A 27 -2.30 -13.19 12.32
CA TYR A 27 -1.84 -12.66 13.61
C TYR A 27 -0.58 -13.31 14.22
N ALA A 28 -0.03 -14.36 13.60
CA ALA A 28 1.24 -14.94 14.04
C ALA A 28 2.40 -13.93 13.98
N ALA A 29 2.37 -12.99 13.02
CA ALA A 29 3.38 -11.95 12.91
C ALA A 29 3.28 -10.94 14.06
N VAL A 30 2.06 -10.62 14.50
CA VAL A 30 1.83 -9.74 15.64
C VAL A 30 2.32 -10.41 16.92
N GLU A 31 1.98 -11.68 17.14
CA GLU A 31 2.47 -12.47 18.28
C GLU A 31 4.00 -12.48 18.34
N LYS A 32 4.66 -12.72 17.19
CA LYS A 32 6.12 -12.67 17.07
C LYS A 32 6.67 -11.27 17.34
N ALA A 33 6.10 -10.24 16.72
CA ALA A 33 6.57 -8.87 16.82
C ALA A 33 6.51 -8.33 18.26
N LEU A 34 5.44 -8.60 19.00
CA LEU A 34 5.28 -8.12 20.37
C LEU A 34 6.28 -8.76 21.36
N GLY A 35 6.92 -9.87 20.98
CA GLY A 35 8.03 -10.48 21.73
C GLY A 35 9.42 -10.02 21.28
N MET A 36 9.53 -9.11 20.31
CA MET A 36 10.78 -8.62 19.76
C MET A 36 11.02 -7.14 20.10
N GLU A 37 12.28 -6.74 20.16
CA GLU A 37 12.63 -5.33 20.31
C GLU A 37 12.17 -4.51 19.09
N PRO A 38 11.46 -3.37 19.27
CA PRO A 38 11.04 -2.48 18.19
C PRO A 38 12.13 -2.13 17.17
N ALA A 39 13.36 -1.88 17.64
CA ALA A 39 14.50 -1.55 16.79
C ALA A 39 14.90 -2.71 15.87
N ALA A 40 14.83 -3.95 16.36
CA ALA A 40 15.16 -5.14 15.56
C ALA A 40 14.14 -5.34 14.43
N ILE A 41 12.86 -5.14 14.70
CA ILE A 41 11.80 -5.19 13.68
C ILE A 41 12.03 -4.07 12.65
N GLN A 42 12.33 -2.85 13.08
CA GLN A 42 12.61 -1.75 12.17
C GLN A 42 13.78 -2.07 11.22
N ASP A 43 14.83 -2.70 11.74
CA ASP A 43 16.01 -3.07 10.95
C ASP A 43 15.73 -4.25 10.01
N GLU A 44 14.87 -5.20 10.38
CA GLU A 44 14.31 -6.18 9.44
C GLU A 44 13.56 -5.50 8.29
N ILE A 45 12.66 -4.55 8.57
CA ILE A 45 11.92 -3.83 7.50
C ILE A 45 12.85 -3.03 6.59
N LYS A 46 13.93 -2.45 7.13
CA LYS A 46 14.97 -1.78 6.31
C LYS A 46 15.71 -2.78 5.44
N ARG A 47 16.19 -3.90 5.99
CA ARG A 47 16.92 -4.94 5.25
C ARG A 47 16.05 -5.63 4.19
N ALA A 48 14.75 -5.68 4.41
CA ALA A 48 13.80 -6.18 3.43
C ALA A 48 13.68 -5.27 2.20
N ASN A 49 14.24 -4.06 2.21
CA ASN A 49 14.10 -3.06 1.15
C ASN A 49 12.63 -2.77 0.79
N LEU A 50 11.73 -2.83 1.77
CA LEU A 50 10.32 -2.46 1.59
C LEU A 50 10.23 -0.95 1.31
N VAL A 51 9.51 -0.60 0.25
CA VAL A 51 9.26 0.78 -0.17
C VAL A 51 7.79 1.15 -0.09
N GLY A 52 7.51 2.46 -0.12
CA GLY A 52 6.16 3.00 -0.20
C GLY A 52 5.54 2.72 -1.57
N LEU A 53 4.50 1.88 -1.60
CA LEU A 53 3.86 1.37 -2.82
C LEU A 53 2.65 2.21 -3.28
N GLY A 54 2.39 3.31 -2.57
CA GLY A 54 1.34 4.27 -2.95
C GLY A 54 1.79 5.40 -3.88
N GLY A 55 3.06 5.43 -4.32
CA GLY A 55 3.56 6.55 -5.12
C GLY A 55 5.07 6.56 -5.31
N ALA A 56 5.78 7.42 -4.58
CA ALA A 56 7.18 7.77 -4.86
C ALA A 56 8.24 6.69 -4.52
N GLY A 57 7.86 5.53 -3.96
CA GLY A 57 8.82 4.45 -3.66
C GLY A 57 9.79 4.76 -2.52
N PHE A 58 9.40 5.58 -1.53
CA PHE A 58 10.28 5.93 -0.41
C PHE A 58 10.48 4.73 0.54
N PRO A 59 11.70 4.41 1.02
CA PRO A 59 11.94 3.27 1.90
C PRO A 59 11.16 3.34 3.22
N ALA A 60 10.32 2.33 3.47
CA ALA A 60 9.36 2.32 4.59
C ALA A 60 10.08 2.30 5.95
N GLY A 61 11.06 1.42 6.13
CA GLY A 61 11.80 1.31 7.39
C GLY A 61 12.62 2.56 7.74
N VAL A 62 13.07 3.31 6.73
CA VAL A 62 13.72 4.62 6.91
C VAL A 62 12.69 5.67 7.32
N LYS A 63 11.52 5.69 6.67
CA LYS A 63 10.43 6.63 7.00
C LYS A 63 10.01 6.54 8.46
N TRP A 64 9.94 5.33 8.99
CA TRP A 64 9.58 5.09 10.39
C TRP A 64 10.60 5.69 11.35
N GLY A 65 11.88 5.72 10.97
CA GLY A 65 12.98 6.28 11.76
C GLY A 65 13.02 7.81 11.82
N PHE A 66 12.25 8.50 10.97
CA PHE A 66 12.16 9.96 11.02
C PHE A 66 11.22 10.46 12.11
N VAL A 67 10.38 9.59 12.68
CA VAL A 67 9.52 9.96 13.80
C VAL A 67 10.38 10.04 15.07
N PRO A 68 10.37 11.18 15.79
CA PRO A 68 11.15 11.33 17.01
C PRO A 68 10.78 10.27 18.04
N GLN A 69 11.77 9.54 18.56
CA GLN A 69 11.54 8.54 19.60
C GLN A 69 11.06 9.21 20.90
N ASN A 70 11.74 10.28 21.31
CA ASN A 70 11.43 11.06 22.49
C ASN A 70 10.70 12.34 22.10
N THR A 71 9.38 12.35 22.30
CA THR A 71 8.53 13.53 22.09
C THR A 71 7.42 13.53 23.14
N PRO A 72 7.08 14.68 23.73
CA PRO A 72 5.93 14.78 24.63
C PRO A 72 4.59 14.74 23.87
N LYS A 73 4.61 14.89 22.54
CA LYS A 73 3.40 14.83 21.71
C LYS A 73 3.01 13.38 21.43
N PRO A 74 1.71 13.08 21.30
CA PRO A 74 1.28 11.78 20.78
C PRO A 74 1.84 11.56 19.37
N LYS A 75 2.01 10.31 18.99
CA LYS A 75 2.39 9.90 17.63
C LYS A 75 1.18 9.26 16.96
N TYR A 76 1.01 9.50 15.67
CA TYR A 76 -0.12 8.95 14.91
C TYR A 76 0.36 8.07 13.75
N LEU A 77 -0.40 7.03 13.46
CA LEU A 77 -0.33 6.32 12.19
C LEU A 77 -1.51 6.78 11.34
N VAL A 78 -1.24 7.10 10.09
CA VAL A 78 -2.28 7.34 9.08
C VAL A 78 -2.05 6.39 7.92
N VAL A 79 -3.04 5.53 7.68
CA VAL A 79 -3.06 4.64 6.52
C VAL A 79 -3.77 5.35 5.39
N ASN A 80 -3.09 5.51 4.26
CA ASN A 80 -3.64 6.08 3.05
C ASN A 80 -4.27 4.97 2.19
N GLY A 81 -5.59 4.85 2.28
CA GLY A 81 -6.44 4.04 1.41
C GLY A 81 -7.37 4.91 0.54
N ASP A 82 -6.97 6.14 0.22
CA ASP A 82 -7.74 7.01 -0.66
C ASP A 82 -7.75 6.47 -2.10
N GLU A 83 -6.64 5.91 -2.61
CA GLU A 83 -6.59 5.28 -3.94
C GLU A 83 -7.36 6.06 -5.04
N GLY A 84 -7.27 7.40 -5.00
CA GLY A 84 -8.00 8.25 -5.93
C GLY A 84 -7.38 8.28 -7.34
N GLU A 85 -6.13 7.81 -7.48
CA GLU A 85 -5.38 7.78 -8.72
C GLU A 85 -6.12 6.93 -9.78
N PRO A 86 -6.51 7.53 -10.92
CA PRO A 86 -7.17 6.81 -12.00
C PRO A 86 -6.48 5.50 -12.37
N ALA A 87 -7.30 4.49 -12.64
CA ALA A 87 -6.90 3.12 -12.95
C ALA A 87 -6.14 2.37 -11.83
N THR A 88 -6.12 2.91 -10.62
CA THR A 88 -5.62 2.19 -9.44
C THR A 88 -6.79 1.57 -8.69
N PHE A 89 -6.71 0.27 -8.41
CA PHE A 89 -7.73 -0.47 -7.67
C PHE A 89 -7.14 -1.65 -6.88
N LYS A 90 -5.85 -1.60 -6.52
CA LYS A 90 -5.17 -2.65 -5.76
C LYS A 90 -5.54 -2.62 -4.27
N ASP A 91 -5.60 -1.44 -3.65
CA ASP A 91 -5.91 -1.23 -2.24
C ASP A 91 -7.37 -1.58 -1.99
N ARG A 92 -8.26 -1.27 -2.94
CA ARG A 92 -9.66 -1.73 -2.91
C ARG A 92 -9.78 -3.22 -2.63
N TYR A 93 -9.01 -4.04 -3.34
CA TYR A 93 -9.07 -5.50 -3.17
C TYR A 93 -8.43 -5.94 -1.86
N LEU A 94 -7.31 -5.33 -1.43
CA LEU A 94 -6.72 -5.62 -0.13
C LEU A 94 -7.70 -5.33 1.02
N LEU A 95 -8.38 -4.19 0.98
CA LEU A 95 -9.40 -3.82 1.96
C LEU A 95 -10.62 -4.75 1.92
N GLU A 96 -10.99 -5.25 0.74
CA GLU A 96 -12.17 -6.10 0.55
C GLU A 96 -11.95 -7.57 0.94
N TYR A 97 -10.77 -8.11 0.63
CA TYR A 97 -10.48 -9.54 0.75
C TYR A 97 -9.56 -9.89 1.92
N ALA A 98 -8.69 -8.97 2.35
CA ALA A 98 -7.72 -9.22 3.43
C ALA A 98 -7.56 -8.03 4.40
N PRO A 99 -8.64 -7.49 4.99
CA PRO A 99 -8.56 -6.35 5.91
C PRO A 99 -7.70 -6.65 7.16
N HIS A 100 -7.71 -7.88 7.68
CA HIS A 100 -6.89 -8.26 8.83
C HIS A 100 -5.39 -8.22 8.55
N GLN A 101 -4.97 -8.47 7.31
CA GLN A 101 -3.56 -8.34 6.91
C GLN A 101 -3.07 -6.89 7.02
N LEU A 102 -3.92 -5.92 6.67
CA LEU A 102 -3.64 -4.51 6.91
C LEU A 102 -3.58 -4.22 8.41
N ILE A 103 -4.54 -4.72 9.20
CA ILE A 103 -4.59 -4.50 10.65
C ILE A 103 -3.32 -5.00 11.34
N GLU A 104 -2.82 -6.19 11.00
CA GLU A 104 -1.54 -6.69 11.52
C GLU A 104 -0.38 -5.74 11.19
N GLY A 105 -0.28 -5.29 9.94
CA GLY A 105 0.74 -4.33 9.52
C GLY A 105 0.65 -3.01 10.31
N MET A 106 -0.56 -2.55 10.63
CA MET A 106 -0.79 -1.38 11.46
C MET A 106 -0.32 -1.60 12.90
N ILE A 107 -0.63 -2.75 13.50
CA ILE A 107 -0.20 -3.10 14.86
C ILE A 107 1.33 -3.12 14.93
N ILE A 108 1.99 -3.82 14.01
CA ILE A 108 3.45 -3.96 13.99
C ILE A 108 4.12 -2.60 13.76
N CYS A 109 3.67 -1.82 12.77
CA CYS A 109 4.20 -0.48 12.53
C CYS A 109 4.02 0.43 13.74
N SER A 110 2.85 0.36 14.40
CA SER A 110 2.56 1.18 15.56
C SER A 110 3.38 0.79 16.78
N TYR A 111 3.57 -0.52 17.01
CA TYR A 111 4.45 -1.04 18.05
C TYR A 111 5.89 -0.56 17.86
N VAL A 112 6.41 -0.65 16.63
CA VAL A 112 7.78 -0.24 16.31
C VAL A 112 8.02 1.25 16.56
N VAL A 113 7.03 2.10 16.28
CA VAL A 113 7.17 3.56 16.36
C VAL A 113 6.70 4.13 17.70
N GLY A 114 5.99 3.33 18.51
CA GLY A 114 5.36 3.78 19.75
C GLY A 114 4.11 4.64 19.50
N ILE A 115 3.26 4.20 18.58
CA ILE A 115 1.99 4.85 18.22
C ILE A 115 0.85 4.11 18.93
N HIS A 116 -0.09 4.85 19.50
CA HIS A 116 -1.24 4.30 20.21
C HIS A 116 -2.60 4.67 19.58
N LYS A 117 -2.58 5.49 18.52
CA LYS A 117 -3.77 5.89 17.77
C LYS A 117 -3.48 5.90 16.28
N ALA A 118 -4.27 5.14 15.53
CA ALA A 118 -4.18 5.05 14.08
C ALA A 118 -5.49 5.47 13.39
N TYR A 119 -5.35 6.06 12.21
CA TYR A 119 -6.45 6.43 11.34
C TYR A 119 -6.28 5.71 10.00
N VAL A 120 -7.33 5.07 9.50
CA VAL A 120 -7.37 4.55 8.13
C VAL A 120 -8.26 5.48 7.32
N TYR A 121 -7.65 6.30 6.46
CA TYR A 121 -8.38 7.19 5.57
C TYR A 121 -8.72 6.43 4.29
N VAL A 122 -9.99 6.18 4.05
CA VAL A 122 -10.49 5.46 2.88
C VAL A 122 -11.35 6.41 2.06
N ARG A 123 -11.19 6.42 0.74
CA ARG A 123 -11.99 7.27 -0.14
C ARG A 123 -13.49 7.05 0.04
N GLY A 124 -14.26 8.11 -0.16
CA GLY A 124 -15.70 8.13 0.10
C GLY A 124 -16.49 7.11 -0.72
N GLU A 125 -16.03 6.78 -1.92
CA GLU A 125 -16.68 5.88 -2.87
C GLU A 125 -16.55 4.41 -2.48
N TYR A 126 -15.62 4.06 -1.61
CA TYR A 126 -15.35 2.69 -1.15
C TYR A 126 -16.22 2.29 0.05
N VAL A 127 -17.52 2.63 0.01
CA VAL A 127 -18.48 2.36 1.09
C VAL A 127 -18.48 0.89 1.52
N LYS A 128 -18.39 -0.04 0.55
CA LYS A 128 -18.30 -1.48 0.83
C LYS A 128 -17.04 -1.81 1.63
N GLN A 129 -15.87 -1.37 1.18
CA GLN A 129 -14.59 -1.65 1.81
C GLN A 129 -14.50 -0.99 3.19
N ILE A 130 -15.08 0.20 3.37
CA ILE A 130 -15.19 0.87 4.67
C ILE A 130 -15.97 0.02 5.66
N ASN A 131 -17.11 -0.53 5.25
CA ASN A 131 -17.92 -1.39 6.12
C ASN A 131 -17.21 -2.70 6.46
N ILE A 132 -16.53 -3.31 5.49
CA ILE A 132 -15.70 -4.51 5.72
C ILE A 132 -14.58 -4.20 6.72
N LEU A 133 -13.85 -3.11 6.52
CA LEU A 133 -12.75 -2.74 7.41
C LEU A 133 -13.24 -2.39 8.82
N ARG A 134 -14.38 -1.69 8.95
CA ARG A 134 -15.00 -1.43 10.25
C ARG A 134 -15.35 -2.73 10.97
N HIS A 135 -15.96 -3.68 10.26
CA HIS A 135 -16.27 -5.00 10.81
C HIS A 135 -15.00 -5.72 11.28
N ALA A 136 -13.96 -5.78 10.45
CA ALA A 136 -12.68 -6.40 10.81
C ALA A 136 -11.99 -5.73 12.02
N VAL A 137 -12.11 -4.40 12.16
CA VAL A 137 -11.62 -3.66 13.33
C VAL A 137 -12.38 -4.07 14.60
N GLU A 138 -13.70 -4.21 14.52
CA GLU A 138 -14.51 -4.66 15.65
C GLU A 138 -14.25 -6.13 16.02
N GLU A 139 -14.05 -7.02 15.03
CA GLU A 139 -13.60 -8.39 15.28
C GLU A 139 -12.24 -8.43 15.99
N ALA A 140 -11.28 -7.64 15.52
CA ALA A 140 -9.96 -7.56 16.13
C ALA A 140 -10.01 -7.00 17.57
N LYS A 141 -10.89 -6.03 17.86
CA LYS A 141 -11.12 -5.56 19.23
C LYS A 141 -11.74 -6.64 20.12
N ALA A 142 -12.74 -7.36 19.62
CA ALA A 142 -13.43 -8.41 20.38
C ALA A 142 -12.48 -9.53 20.83
N GLU A 143 -11.44 -9.82 20.03
CA GLU A 143 -10.44 -10.85 20.30
C GLU A 143 -9.15 -10.32 20.93
N ASN A 144 -9.14 -9.07 21.45
CA ASN A 144 -7.96 -8.44 22.07
C ASN A 144 -6.71 -8.39 21.14
N LEU A 145 -6.96 -8.14 19.86
CA LEU A 145 -5.94 -7.86 18.84
C LEU A 145 -5.81 -6.36 18.55
N LEU A 146 -6.80 -5.56 18.97
CA LEU A 146 -6.80 -4.10 19.00
C LEU A 146 -7.39 -3.62 20.33
N GLY A 147 -7.13 -2.36 20.69
CA GLY A 147 -7.56 -1.77 21.95
C GLY A 147 -6.47 -1.82 23.02
N GLU A 148 -6.87 -2.02 24.28
CA GLU A 148 -5.98 -2.01 25.44
C GLU A 148 -5.27 -3.35 25.63
N ASN A 149 -3.98 -3.30 25.96
CA ASN A 149 -3.18 -4.47 26.33
C ASN A 149 -3.29 -5.66 25.34
N ILE A 150 -3.02 -5.36 24.07
CA ILE A 150 -3.09 -6.30 22.94
C ILE A 150 -2.30 -7.57 23.28
N LEU A 151 -2.97 -8.72 23.24
CA LEU A 151 -2.39 -10.03 23.56
C LEU A 151 -1.66 -10.10 24.92
N GLY A 152 -1.99 -9.22 25.88
CA GLY A 152 -1.32 -9.16 27.18
C GLY A 152 0.08 -8.53 27.16
N SER A 153 0.47 -7.87 26.08
CA SER A 153 1.82 -7.33 25.87
C SER A 153 2.13 -6.01 26.58
N GLY A 154 1.11 -5.35 27.14
CA GLY A 154 1.19 -3.96 27.63
C GLY A 154 1.12 -2.89 26.54
N PHE A 155 1.17 -3.28 25.25
CA PHE A 155 0.96 -2.37 24.13
C PHE A 155 -0.53 -2.19 23.84
N HIS A 156 -0.93 -0.99 23.42
CA HIS A 156 -2.31 -0.67 23.05
C HIS A 156 -2.35 0.11 21.74
N LEU A 157 -3.41 -0.10 20.96
CA LEU A 157 -3.64 0.60 19.70
C LEU A 157 -5.13 0.76 19.44
N ASP A 158 -5.58 2.01 19.36
CA ASP A 158 -6.91 2.34 18.90
C ASP A 158 -6.91 2.72 17.41
N VAL A 159 -7.87 2.19 16.66
CA VAL A 159 -7.98 2.32 15.21
C VAL A 159 -9.31 2.95 14.83
N VAL A 160 -9.23 4.03 14.04
CA VAL A 160 -10.40 4.75 13.52
C VAL A 160 -10.43 4.63 12.00
N VAL A 161 -11.52 4.09 11.45
CA VAL A 161 -11.78 4.10 10.00
C VAL A 161 -12.48 5.41 9.62
N HIS A 162 -11.77 6.27 8.90
CA HIS A 162 -12.25 7.57 8.45
C HIS A 162 -12.64 7.52 6.97
N GLN A 163 -13.86 7.97 6.67
CA GLN A 163 -14.38 8.02 5.32
C GLN A 163 -14.11 9.41 4.72
N GLY A 164 -13.37 9.43 3.61
CA GLY A 164 -13.14 10.63 2.80
C GLY A 164 -14.39 11.05 2.01
N ALA A 165 -14.25 12.11 1.21
CA ALA A 165 -15.35 12.76 0.51
C ALA A 165 -15.16 12.86 -1.02
N GLY A 166 -14.40 11.94 -1.62
CA GLY A 166 -14.27 11.80 -3.08
C GLY A 166 -13.36 12.84 -3.75
N ALA A 167 -12.29 13.25 -3.07
CA ALA A 167 -11.35 14.24 -3.59
C ALA A 167 -9.96 13.62 -3.82
N TYR A 168 -9.56 13.46 -5.08
CA TYR A 168 -8.25 12.91 -5.47
C TYR A 168 -7.07 13.57 -4.73
N ILE A 169 -7.12 14.88 -4.53
CA ILE A 169 -6.07 15.64 -3.85
C ILE A 169 -5.87 15.22 -2.39
N CYS A 170 -6.90 14.64 -1.75
CA CYS A 170 -6.81 14.08 -0.39
C CYS A 170 -6.01 12.78 -0.35
N GLY A 171 -5.64 12.19 -1.48
CA GLY A 171 -4.64 11.12 -1.55
C GLY A 171 -3.21 11.61 -1.37
N GLU A 172 -2.93 12.91 -1.54
CA GLU A 172 -1.63 13.49 -1.22
C GLU A 172 -1.42 13.51 0.29
N GLU A 173 -0.21 13.18 0.74
CA GLU A 173 0.12 12.94 2.15
C GLU A 173 -0.31 14.05 3.13
N THR A 174 -0.12 15.32 2.76
CA THR A 174 -0.51 16.46 3.61
C THR A 174 -1.94 16.94 3.36
N GLY A 175 -2.46 16.79 2.14
CA GLY A 175 -3.88 17.01 1.84
C GLY A 175 -4.77 16.03 2.62
N LEU A 176 -4.33 14.78 2.75
CA LEU A 176 -4.96 13.75 3.57
C LEU A 176 -5.04 14.17 5.03
N ILE A 177 -3.94 14.67 5.60
CA ILE A 177 -3.90 15.20 6.96
C ILE A 177 -4.92 16.33 7.15
N GLU A 178 -4.94 17.30 6.23
CA GLU A 178 -5.90 18.41 6.32
C GLU A 178 -7.35 17.92 6.27
N SER A 179 -7.65 16.95 5.40
CA SER A 179 -8.97 16.32 5.35
C SER A 179 -9.31 15.59 6.64
N LEU A 180 -8.37 14.85 7.24
CA LEU A 180 -8.57 14.16 8.53
C LEU A 180 -8.82 15.15 9.68
N GLU A 181 -8.20 16.32 9.63
CA GLU A 181 -8.42 17.42 10.58
C GLU A 181 -9.77 18.14 10.37
N GLY A 182 -10.58 17.72 9.40
CA GLY A 182 -11.88 18.31 9.09
C GLY A 182 -11.80 19.60 8.27
N LYS A 183 -10.63 19.90 7.69
CA LYS A 183 -10.42 21.06 6.82
C LYS A 183 -10.59 20.66 5.36
N LYS A 184 -10.49 21.64 4.46
CA LYS A 184 -10.35 21.36 3.02
C LYS A 184 -9.02 20.62 2.82
N GLY A 185 -9.00 19.60 1.97
CA GLY A 185 -7.80 18.81 1.66
C GLY A 185 -6.76 19.54 0.81
N TRP A 186 -6.46 20.80 1.13
CA TRP A 186 -5.42 21.58 0.47
C TRP A 186 -4.05 21.18 1.04
N PRO A 187 -3.14 20.62 0.24
CA PRO A 187 -1.83 20.20 0.71
C PRO A 187 -1.06 21.33 1.41
N ARG A 188 -0.30 20.95 2.44
CA ARG A 188 0.58 21.88 3.16
C ARG A 188 1.93 21.95 2.44
N ILE A 189 2.48 23.16 2.33
CA ILE A 189 3.78 23.38 1.71
C ILE A 189 4.89 22.78 2.59
N LYS A 190 5.76 21.97 1.99
CA LYS A 190 6.99 21.46 2.62
C LYS A 190 8.16 22.38 2.24
N PRO A 191 9.00 22.89 3.16
CA PRO A 191 8.91 22.93 4.64
C PRO A 191 7.91 23.97 5.19
N PRO A 192 7.51 23.92 6.49
CA PRO A 192 8.01 23.04 7.57
C PRO A 192 7.22 21.74 7.78
N PHE A 193 6.17 21.47 7.00
CA PHE A 193 5.21 20.39 7.25
C PHE A 193 5.67 19.01 6.75
N PHE A 194 6.73 18.47 7.35
CA PHE A 194 7.09 17.07 7.17
C PHE A 194 6.27 16.21 8.13
N PRO A 195 5.43 15.27 7.67
CA PRO A 195 4.51 14.53 8.55
C PRO A 195 5.19 13.82 9.71
N ALA A 196 6.39 13.27 9.49
CA ALA A 196 7.17 12.61 10.53
C ALA A 196 7.51 13.51 11.73
N ALA A 197 7.53 14.84 11.54
CA ALA A 197 7.75 15.82 12.61
C ALA A 197 6.47 16.61 12.96
N ILE A 198 5.79 17.15 11.95
CA ILE A 198 4.61 18.02 12.07
C ILE A 198 3.54 17.53 11.09
N GLY A 199 2.82 16.48 11.48
CA GLY A 199 1.76 15.85 10.69
C GLY A 199 0.36 16.14 11.22
N LEU A 200 -0.41 15.08 11.45
CA LEU A 200 -1.78 15.10 11.96
C LEU A 200 -1.82 15.79 13.32
N PHE A 201 -2.70 16.78 13.48
CA PHE A 201 -2.83 17.59 14.70
C PHE A 201 -1.50 18.21 15.15
N GLN A 202 -0.63 18.56 14.20
CA GLN A 202 0.72 19.09 14.46
C GLN A 202 1.61 18.14 15.28
N CYS A 203 1.33 16.84 15.18
CA CYS A 203 2.03 15.77 15.89
C CYS A 203 2.81 14.88 14.91
N PRO A 204 3.90 14.24 15.37
CA PRO A 204 4.64 13.27 14.56
C PRO A 204 3.72 12.17 14.02
N THR A 205 3.73 12.00 12.71
CA THR A 205 2.80 11.11 12.00
C THR A 205 3.54 10.26 10.98
N VAL A 206 3.35 8.95 11.07
CA VAL A 206 3.74 8.02 10.01
C VAL A 206 2.58 7.89 9.04
N ILE A 207 2.85 8.03 7.74
CA ILE A 207 1.87 7.79 6.68
C ILE A 207 2.33 6.64 5.81
N ASN A 208 1.53 5.59 5.66
CA ASN A 208 1.83 4.48 4.75
C ASN A 208 0.60 4.13 3.92
N ASN A 209 0.83 3.61 2.71
CA ASN A 209 -0.23 3.06 1.88
C ASN A 209 -0.66 1.68 2.40
N VAL A 210 -1.91 1.29 2.09
CA VAL A 210 -2.49 -0.02 2.45
C VAL A 210 -1.59 -1.18 2.05
N GLU A 211 -1.11 -1.22 0.80
CA GLU A 211 -0.26 -2.30 0.31
C GLU A 211 1.10 -2.37 1.03
N THR A 212 1.71 -1.23 1.34
CA THR A 212 2.99 -1.22 2.08
C THR A 212 2.84 -1.83 3.46
N LEU A 213 1.80 -1.47 4.22
CA LEU A 213 1.58 -2.06 5.55
C LEU A 213 1.19 -3.53 5.45
N SER A 214 0.45 -3.93 4.43
CA SER A 214 0.01 -5.32 4.25
C SER A 214 1.18 -6.30 4.02
N HIS A 215 2.35 -5.82 3.59
CA HIS A 215 3.56 -6.64 3.47
C HIS A 215 4.29 -6.85 4.80
N VAL A 216 4.10 -5.97 5.79
CA VAL A 216 4.85 -5.99 7.05
C VAL A 216 4.73 -7.32 7.81
N PRO A 217 3.53 -7.93 7.96
CA PRO A 217 3.38 -9.21 8.66
C PRO A 217 4.21 -10.33 8.01
N HIS A 218 4.26 -10.35 6.68
CA HIS A 218 5.00 -11.36 5.92
C HIS A 218 6.51 -11.23 6.09
N ILE A 219 7.02 -9.98 6.15
CA ILE A 219 8.43 -9.73 6.43
C ILE A 219 8.78 -10.21 7.85
N VAL A 220 7.93 -9.92 8.84
CA VAL A 220 8.17 -10.37 10.22
C VAL A 220 8.17 -11.89 10.33
N ASN A 221 7.25 -12.57 9.65
CA ASN A 221 7.17 -14.03 9.69
C ASN A 221 8.38 -14.70 9.02
N ASN A 222 8.71 -14.30 7.79
CA ASN A 222 9.66 -15.01 6.93
C ASN A 222 11.08 -14.42 6.94
N GLY A 223 11.24 -13.19 7.43
CA GLY A 223 12.52 -12.48 7.51
C GLY A 223 12.82 -11.58 6.31
N ALA A 224 13.70 -10.61 6.53
CA ALA A 224 14.10 -9.61 5.55
C ALA A 224 14.75 -10.20 4.29
N GLU A 225 15.63 -11.20 4.43
CA GLU A 225 16.37 -11.80 3.32
C GLU A 225 15.43 -12.49 2.32
N TRP A 226 14.44 -13.23 2.84
CA TRP A 226 13.39 -13.83 2.01
C TRP A 226 12.67 -12.74 1.20
N PHE A 227 12.19 -11.68 1.86
CA PHE A 227 11.43 -10.64 1.16
C PHE A 227 12.28 -9.89 0.13
N ALA A 228 13.53 -9.55 0.47
CA ALA A 228 14.46 -8.88 -0.44
C ALA A 228 14.78 -9.74 -1.67
N SER A 229 14.86 -11.07 -1.52
CA SER A 229 15.14 -11.99 -2.62
C SER A 229 14.04 -12.07 -3.68
N LEU A 230 12.83 -11.62 -3.38
CA LEU A 230 11.69 -11.63 -4.29
C LEU A 230 11.67 -10.46 -5.27
N GLY A 231 12.47 -9.42 -5.02
CA GLY A 231 12.44 -8.17 -5.80
C GLY A 231 13.77 -7.83 -6.47
N THR A 232 14.00 -6.53 -6.66
CA THR A 232 15.28 -5.99 -7.15
C THR A 232 16.19 -5.62 -5.98
N GLU A 233 17.47 -5.35 -6.26
CA GLU A 233 18.48 -4.98 -5.25
C GLU A 233 18.03 -3.84 -4.31
N LYS A 234 17.26 -2.89 -4.83
CA LYS A 234 16.83 -1.68 -4.08
C LYS A 234 15.33 -1.66 -3.75
N ASN A 235 14.55 -2.60 -4.28
CA ASN A 235 13.13 -2.73 -4.02
C ASN A 235 12.82 -4.20 -3.78
N GLY A 236 12.62 -4.59 -2.52
CA GLY A 236 12.28 -5.98 -2.19
C GLY A 236 10.81 -6.30 -2.42
N GLY A 237 10.51 -7.59 -2.48
CA GLY A 237 9.14 -8.11 -2.44
C GLY A 237 8.38 -8.11 -3.76
N THR A 238 7.07 -8.22 -3.62
CA THR A 238 6.10 -8.19 -4.72
C THR A 238 5.37 -6.85 -4.76
N ARG A 239 4.65 -6.63 -5.86
CA ARG A 239 3.76 -5.50 -6.06
C ARG A 239 2.48 -5.96 -6.72
N VAL A 240 1.35 -5.39 -6.32
CA VAL A 240 0.04 -5.59 -6.93
C VAL A 240 -0.16 -4.56 -8.05
N PHE A 241 -0.06 -5.01 -9.29
CA PHE A 241 -0.32 -4.20 -10.47
C PHE A 241 -1.81 -4.23 -10.81
N ALA A 242 -2.44 -3.06 -10.93
CA ALA A 242 -3.82 -2.90 -11.36
C ALA A 242 -3.83 -2.65 -12.88
N VAL A 243 -4.03 -3.70 -13.68
CA VAL A 243 -3.94 -3.64 -15.14
C VAL A 243 -5.31 -3.40 -15.75
N SER A 244 -5.43 -2.37 -16.58
CA SER A 244 -6.66 -1.92 -17.20
C SER A 244 -6.43 -1.41 -18.64
N GLY A 245 -7.46 -0.85 -19.27
CA GLY A 245 -7.42 -0.40 -20.66
C GLY A 245 -7.65 -1.54 -21.66
N HIS A 246 -6.94 -1.52 -22.78
CA HIS A 246 -7.14 -2.39 -23.94
C HIS A 246 -6.48 -3.78 -23.82
N VAL A 247 -6.43 -4.35 -22.62
CA VAL A 247 -6.01 -5.75 -22.39
C VAL A 247 -7.19 -6.72 -22.43
N ARG A 248 -6.92 -8.00 -22.70
CA ARG A 248 -7.94 -9.07 -22.70
C ARG A 248 -8.44 -9.42 -21.29
N LYS A 249 -7.54 -9.41 -20.30
CA LYS A 249 -7.84 -9.76 -18.91
C LYS A 249 -7.46 -8.58 -18.00
N PRO A 250 -8.29 -7.52 -17.92
CA PRO A 250 -8.08 -6.48 -16.91
C PRO A 250 -8.28 -7.06 -15.51
N GLY A 251 -7.49 -6.63 -14.53
CA GLY A 251 -7.50 -7.19 -13.19
C GLY A 251 -6.29 -6.78 -12.36
N ILE A 252 -6.18 -7.37 -11.17
CA ILE A 252 -4.99 -7.21 -10.32
C ILE A 252 -4.04 -8.39 -10.50
N TYR A 253 -2.75 -8.11 -10.54
CA TYR A 253 -1.70 -9.10 -10.68
C TYR A 253 -0.61 -8.81 -9.66
N GLU A 254 -0.43 -9.71 -8.70
CA GLU A 254 0.69 -9.65 -7.77
C GLU A 254 1.91 -10.34 -8.39
N LEU A 255 2.97 -9.57 -8.60
CA LEU A 255 4.18 -10.02 -9.29
C LEU A 255 5.42 -9.48 -8.56
N PRO A 256 6.59 -10.14 -8.69
CA PRO A 256 7.87 -9.61 -8.26
C PRO A 256 8.07 -8.17 -8.72
N ILE A 257 8.55 -7.30 -7.84
CA ILE A 257 8.88 -5.94 -8.27
C ILE A 257 10.06 -6.01 -9.26
N GLY A 258 9.92 -5.30 -10.38
CA GLY A 258 10.87 -5.38 -11.50
C GLY A 258 10.45 -6.32 -12.63
N THR A 259 9.32 -7.03 -12.54
CA THR A 259 8.75 -7.75 -13.69
C THR A 259 8.63 -6.81 -14.91
N PRO A 260 9.10 -7.21 -16.12
CA PRO A 260 9.01 -6.39 -17.32
C PRO A 260 7.57 -6.05 -17.69
N LEU A 261 7.31 -4.83 -18.14
CA LEU A 261 5.97 -4.40 -18.53
C LEU A 261 5.37 -5.30 -19.63
N ARG A 262 6.18 -5.77 -20.58
CA ARG A 262 5.78 -6.72 -21.62
C ARG A 262 5.23 -8.01 -21.03
N GLU A 263 5.89 -8.57 -20.02
CA GLU A 263 5.45 -9.79 -19.34
C GLU A 263 4.08 -9.58 -18.67
N ILE A 264 3.91 -8.45 -17.96
CA ILE A 264 2.63 -8.08 -17.34
C ILE A 264 1.51 -8.04 -18.38
N ILE A 265 1.75 -7.41 -19.53
CA ILE A 265 0.73 -7.24 -20.56
C ILE A 265 0.41 -8.55 -21.26
N TYR A 266 1.41 -9.26 -21.78
CA TYR A 266 1.19 -10.38 -22.68
C TYR A 266 1.01 -11.71 -21.96
N GLU A 267 1.74 -11.96 -20.87
CA GLU A 267 1.67 -13.23 -20.14
C GLU A 267 0.56 -13.22 -19.09
N HIS A 268 0.44 -12.13 -18.33
CA HIS A 268 -0.52 -12.05 -17.22
C HIS A 268 -1.88 -11.49 -17.64
N ALA A 269 -1.90 -10.33 -18.30
CA ALA A 269 -3.14 -9.69 -18.75
C ALA A 269 -3.69 -10.26 -20.08
N GLY A 270 -3.03 -11.27 -20.64
CA GLY A 270 -3.48 -12.01 -21.82
C GLY A 270 -3.33 -11.25 -23.14
N GLY A 271 -2.46 -10.25 -23.18
CA GLY A 271 -2.22 -9.43 -24.36
C GLY A 271 -3.28 -8.35 -24.59
N VAL A 272 -3.11 -7.64 -25.70
CA VAL A 272 -4.03 -6.59 -26.15
C VAL A 272 -5.27 -7.23 -26.80
N ARG A 273 -6.41 -6.55 -26.70
CA ARG A 273 -7.65 -6.95 -27.36
C ARG A 273 -7.46 -7.02 -28.87
N ASP A 274 -8.15 -7.95 -29.51
CA ASP A 274 -8.13 -8.17 -30.97
C ASP A 274 -6.73 -8.27 -31.61
N ASP A 275 -5.73 -8.72 -30.83
CA ASP A 275 -4.33 -8.84 -31.24
C ASP A 275 -3.72 -7.54 -31.78
N ARG A 276 -4.27 -6.39 -31.35
CA ARG A 276 -3.81 -5.08 -31.78
C ARG A 276 -2.45 -4.74 -31.17
N PRO A 277 -1.63 -3.93 -31.86
CA PRO A 277 -0.37 -3.47 -31.28
C PRO A 277 -0.61 -2.49 -30.13
N VAL A 278 0.23 -2.56 -29.10
CA VAL A 278 0.29 -1.51 -28.08
C VAL A 278 0.77 -0.22 -28.73
N LYS A 279 0.09 0.88 -28.46
CA LYS A 279 0.51 2.24 -28.84
C LYS A 279 1.24 2.93 -27.70
N ALA A 280 0.67 2.83 -26.50
CA ALA A 280 1.07 3.59 -25.34
C ALA A 280 0.66 2.88 -24.05
N VAL A 281 1.40 3.10 -22.97
CA VAL A 281 1.07 2.58 -21.64
C VAL A 281 1.31 3.65 -20.59
N ILE A 282 0.36 3.85 -19.68
CA ILE A 282 0.58 4.58 -18.43
C ILE A 282 0.99 3.54 -17.38
N PRO A 283 2.23 3.56 -16.85
CA PRO A 283 2.74 2.44 -16.05
C PRO A 283 2.46 2.54 -14.54
N GLY A 284 2.09 3.72 -14.03
CA GLY A 284 2.04 3.98 -12.58
C GLY A 284 0.84 4.79 -12.09
N GLY A 285 -0.25 4.84 -12.84
CA GLY A 285 -1.37 5.76 -12.65
C GLY A 285 -1.25 7.02 -13.51
N SER A 286 -2.33 7.78 -13.65
CA SER A 286 -2.44 8.95 -14.55
C SER A 286 -1.41 10.05 -14.29
N SER A 287 -0.83 10.11 -13.08
CA SER A 287 0.29 11.01 -12.76
C SER A 287 1.62 10.64 -13.44
N SER A 288 1.70 9.47 -14.08
CA SER A 288 2.92 8.96 -14.70
C SER A 288 3.03 9.34 -16.18
N PRO A 289 4.19 9.82 -16.66
CA PRO A 289 4.46 9.96 -18.09
C PRO A 289 4.21 8.65 -18.86
N VAL A 290 3.69 8.77 -20.08
CA VAL A 290 3.34 7.64 -20.94
C VAL A 290 4.61 6.97 -21.47
N LEU A 291 4.65 5.64 -21.44
CA LEU A 291 5.62 4.82 -22.17
C LEU A 291 5.12 4.47 -23.57
N THR A 292 6.02 4.47 -24.54
CA THR A 292 5.73 4.07 -25.92
C THR A 292 5.93 2.57 -26.12
N ALA A 293 5.47 2.05 -27.27
CA ALA A 293 5.50 0.62 -27.60
C ALA A 293 6.92 0.00 -27.63
N ASP A 294 7.95 0.79 -27.91
CA ASP A 294 9.36 0.40 -27.89
C ASP A 294 9.94 0.30 -26.47
N GLN A 295 9.25 0.81 -25.46
CA GLN A 295 9.70 0.81 -24.06
C GLN A 295 9.06 -0.31 -23.21
N LEU A 296 8.36 -1.26 -23.82
CA LEU A 296 7.66 -2.33 -23.08
C LEU A 296 8.59 -3.30 -22.34
N ASP A 297 9.88 -3.34 -22.67
CA ASP A 297 10.87 -4.14 -21.94
C ASP A 297 11.41 -3.43 -20.68
N THR A 298 10.83 -2.28 -20.31
CA THR A 298 11.15 -1.60 -19.05
C THR A 298 10.66 -2.43 -17.86
N ASN A 299 11.57 -2.70 -16.92
CA ASN A 299 11.25 -3.34 -15.65
C ASN A 299 10.37 -2.44 -14.78
N MET A 300 9.33 -3.01 -14.17
CA MET A 300 8.34 -2.26 -13.39
C MET A 300 8.76 -2.00 -11.94
N ASP A 301 10.03 -1.62 -11.75
CA ASP A 301 10.58 -1.09 -10.50
C ASP A 301 10.76 0.44 -10.56
N PHE A 302 10.92 1.08 -9.40
CA PHE A 302 10.97 2.54 -9.31
C PHE A 302 12.18 3.17 -10.00
N ILE A 303 13.31 2.45 -10.10
CA ILE A 303 14.54 2.99 -10.66
C ILE A 303 14.49 2.87 -12.18
N SER A 304 14.13 1.70 -12.70
CA SER A 304 14.01 1.44 -14.14
C SER A 304 13.00 2.38 -14.79
N LEU A 305 11.82 2.58 -14.17
CA LEU A 305 10.81 3.51 -14.66
C LEU A 305 11.27 4.97 -14.64
N ARG A 306 12.01 5.39 -13.60
CA ARG A 306 12.61 6.72 -13.57
C ARG A 306 13.63 6.91 -14.70
N ASN A 307 14.47 5.91 -14.95
CA ASN A 307 15.46 5.96 -16.03
C ASN A 307 14.81 5.99 -17.41
N ALA A 308 13.62 5.40 -17.56
CA ALA A 308 12.79 5.50 -18.76
C ALA A 308 12.01 6.82 -18.89
N GLY A 309 12.20 7.77 -17.98
CA GLY A 309 11.54 9.08 -18.00
C GLY A 309 10.10 9.08 -17.48
N THR A 310 9.70 8.05 -16.74
CA THR A 310 8.36 7.90 -16.14
C THR A 310 8.46 7.59 -14.64
N MET A 311 7.38 7.09 -14.03
CA MET A 311 7.33 6.67 -12.64
C MET A 311 6.39 5.48 -12.44
N GLY A 312 6.67 4.67 -11.42
CA GLY A 312 5.83 3.51 -11.06
C GLY A 312 4.60 3.85 -10.22
N GLY A 313 4.50 5.10 -9.75
CA GLY A 313 3.37 5.65 -8.98
C GLY A 313 2.67 4.64 -8.08
N SER A 314 1.37 4.45 -8.25
CA SER A 314 0.54 3.52 -7.48
C SER A 314 0.53 2.09 -8.06
N GLY A 315 1.09 1.84 -9.24
CA GLY A 315 1.03 0.54 -9.92
C GLY A 315 -0.24 0.32 -10.73
N GLY A 316 -1.00 1.39 -11.02
CA GLY A 316 -2.06 1.38 -12.03
C GLY A 316 -1.47 1.36 -13.44
N VAL A 317 -1.66 0.26 -14.17
CA VAL A 317 -1.18 0.08 -15.54
C VAL A 317 -2.36 0.25 -16.51
N VAL A 318 -2.29 1.25 -17.39
CA VAL A 318 -3.31 1.49 -18.44
C VAL A 318 -2.70 1.23 -19.80
N VAL A 319 -3.14 0.15 -20.44
CA VAL A 319 -2.67 -0.22 -21.79
C VAL A 319 -3.59 0.41 -22.84
N MET A 320 -2.99 1.05 -23.84
CA MET A 320 -3.69 1.66 -24.97
C MET A 320 -3.18 1.06 -26.29
N ASP A 321 -4.10 0.67 -27.16
CA ASP A 321 -3.80 0.15 -28.49
C ASP A 321 -3.73 1.29 -29.52
N ASP A 322 -3.49 0.93 -30.79
CA ASP A 322 -3.34 1.85 -31.91
C ASP A 322 -4.60 2.67 -32.25
N THR A 323 -5.79 2.31 -31.72
CA THR A 323 -7.04 3.06 -31.95
C THR A 323 -7.18 4.29 -31.06
N THR A 324 -6.44 4.36 -29.94
CA THR A 324 -6.58 5.44 -28.96
C THR A 324 -6.07 6.77 -29.52
N CYS A 325 -6.90 7.82 -29.47
CA CYS A 325 -6.44 9.20 -29.69
C CYS A 325 -5.68 9.70 -28.45
N MET A 326 -4.37 9.96 -28.56
CA MET A 326 -3.58 10.43 -27.41
C MET A 326 -3.92 11.85 -26.99
N VAL A 327 -4.50 12.67 -27.89
CA VAL A 327 -4.98 14.00 -27.55
C VAL A 327 -6.20 13.90 -26.64
N ASP A 328 -7.14 13.00 -26.95
CA ASP A 328 -8.35 12.80 -26.14
C ASP A 328 -8.03 12.22 -24.75
N ILE A 329 -6.96 11.43 -24.63
CA ILE A 329 -6.49 10.92 -23.33
C ILE A 329 -5.94 12.05 -22.43
N CYS A 330 -5.33 13.08 -23.03
CA CYS A 330 -4.75 14.20 -22.29
C CYS A 330 -5.72 15.37 -22.07
N ALA A 331 -6.91 15.33 -22.68
CA ALA A 331 -7.94 16.36 -22.63
C ALA A 331 -8.83 16.21 -21.39
#